data_AF-A0A8J9X972-F1
#
_entry.id   AF-A0A8J9X972-F1
#
_cell.length_a   1.000
_cell.length_b   1.000
_cell.length_c   1.000
_cell.angle_alpha   90.00
_cell.angle_beta   90.00
_cell.angle_gamma   90.00
#
_symmetry.space_group_name_H-M   'P 1'
#
loop_
_entity.id
_entity.type
_entity.pdbx_description
1 polymer ?
#
loop_
_entity_poly.entity_id
_entity_poly.type
_entity_poly.pdbx_seq_one_letter_code
_entity_poly.pdbx_strand_id
1 'polypeptide(L)'
;MDSYQLNHPILAPLASDEGKVVETALQWQAPAILAGAPKDPGHVVSAHQQMMHRLSTSSMVPTVVTASECVDAVTRFHRIAAEHDGAPMPAWAQQMVQQQQQSMHQFQQNMVQQQQQSMQQFQQNLTAQMTQLQQTTAKFYNAMICSLRDNVMRISNQDGINPPPVFPGTLEDLINLSGRNCNTLLTFYGLEVGGTLNERRLELGLYLGLRETAFGSSFYE
;
A
#
# COMPACT_ATOMS: atom_id res chain seq x y z
N MET A 1 -40.45 19.65 41.77
CA MET A 1 -39.09 19.28 41.35
C MET A 1 -38.78 20.12 40.14
N ASP A 2 -37.99 21.17 40.32
CA ASP A 2 -37.62 22.07 39.23
C ASP A 2 -36.82 21.29 38.19
N SER A 3 -37.45 21.03 37.05
CA SER A 3 -36.81 20.47 35.87
C SER A 3 -35.70 21.42 35.45
N TYR A 4 -34.45 20.98 35.55
CA TYR A 4 -33.30 21.65 34.94
C TYR A 4 -33.62 21.88 33.46
N GLN A 5 -34.09 23.08 33.12
CA GLN A 5 -34.19 23.52 31.74
C GLN A 5 -32.75 23.65 31.23
N LEU A 6 -32.23 22.56 30.66
CA LEU A 6 -30.99 22.60 29.90
C LEU A 6 -31.29 23.43 28.65
N ASN A 7 -30.99 24.72 28.73
CA ASN A 7 -31.15 25.63 27.61
C ASN A 7 -29.95 25.40 26.69
N HIS A 8 -30.15 24.88 25.49
CA HIS A 8 -29.07 24.75 24.51
C HIS A 8 -28.94 26.11 23.80
N PRO A 9 -27.95 26.94 24.17
CA PRO A 9 -27.86 28.29 23.64
C PRO A 9 -27.68 28.25 22.13
N ILE A 10 -28.26 29.24 21.47
CA ILE A 10 -28.08 29.47 20.05
C ILE A 10 -26.59 29.71 19.82
N LEU A 11 -25.98 29.00 18.86
CA LEU A 11 -24.61 29.29 18.45
C LEU A 11 -24.52 30.72 17.93
N ALA A 12 -23.46 31.44 18.32
CA ALA A 12 -23.25 32.81 17.89
C ALA A 12 -23.32 32.92 16.36
N PRO A 13 -23.91 34.01 15.81
CA PRO A 13 -23.86 34.26 14.38
C PRO A 13 -22.42 34.24 13.87
N LEU A 14 -22.22 33.81 12.62
CA LEU A 14 -20.91 33.91 11.98
C LEU A 14 -20.47 35.37 11.95
N ALA A 15 -19.32 35.68 12.55
CA ALA A 15 -18.74 37.01 12.47
C ALA A 15 -18.11 37.21 11.09
N SER A 16 -18.32 38.39 10.48
CA SER A 16 -17.46 38.85 9.38
C SER A 16 -16.32 39.70 9.93
N ASP A 17 -15.22 39.81 9.17
CA ASP A 17 -13.98 40.52 9.52
C ASP A 17 -14.18 42.00 9.94
N GLU A 18 -15.36 42.60 9.78
CA GLU A 18 -15.63 44.00 10.11
C GLU A 18 -16.63 44.20 11.27
N GLY A 19 -16.95 43.15 12.04
CA GLY A 19 -17.86 43.28 13.19
C GLY A 19 -19.33 43.56 12.81
N LYS A 20 -19.68 43.47 11.51
CA LYS A 20 -21.07 43.46 11.04
C LYS A 20 -21.54 42.01 10.95
N VAL A 21 -22.59 41.68 11.69
CA VAL A 21 -23.33 40.42 11.54
C VAL A 21 -23.82 40.34 10.11
N VAL A 22 -23.39 39.31 9.38
CA VAL A 22 -23.87 39.09 8.01
C VAL A 22 -25.36 38.76 8.11
N GLU A 23 -26.25 39.60 7.58
CA GLU A 23 -27.71 39.35 7.60
C GLU A 23 -28.08 38.00 6.98
N THR A 24 -27.26 37.48 6.06
CA THR A 24 -27.39 36.13 5.48
C THR A 24 -27.08 35.00 6.47
N ALA A 25 -26.31 35.25 7.55
CA ALA A 25 -26.02 34.28 8.60
C ALA A 25 -27.17 34.11 9.62
N LEU A 26 -28.09 35.08 9.69
CA LEU A 26 -29.30 35.01 10.54
C LEU A 26 -30.36 34.04 9.99
N GLN A 27 -30.39 33.81 8.67
CA GLN A 27 -31.39 32.93 8.04
C GLN A 27 -31.17 31.44 8.33
N TRP A 28 -29.99 31.05 8.80
CA TRP A 28 -29.61 29.65 9.05
C TRP A 28 -29.35 29.36 10.54
N GLN A 29 -29.81 30.25 11.42
CA GLN A 29 -29.58 30.12 12.85
C GLN A 29 -30.63 29.19 13.45
N ALA A 30 -30.21 27.99 13.86
CA ALA A 30 -31.11 27.06 14.54
C ALA A 30 -31.59 27.67 15.87
N PRO A 31 -32.91 27.71 16.14
CA PRO A 31 -33.49 28.38 17.30
C PRO A 31 -32.97 27.79 18.61
N ALA A 32 -33.16 28.53 19.71
CA ALA A 32 -32.87 28.00 21.05
C ALA A 32 -33.77 26.78 21.29
N ILE A 33 -33.20 25.69 21.75
CA ILE A 33 -33.97 24.48 22.06
C ILE A 33 -33.99 24.34 23.57
N LEU A 34 -35.20 24.45 24.11
CA LEU A 34 -35.48 24.18 25.51
C LEU A 34 -35.60 22.67 25.69
N ALA A 35 -34.74 22.07 26.51
CA ALA A 35 -34.90 20.68 26.90
C ALA A 35 -36.32 20.46 27.49
N GLY A 36 -37.09 19.56 26.88
CA GLY A 36 -38.49 19.27 27.25
C GLY A 36 -39.57 20.02 26.46
N ALA A 37 -39.22 20.88 25.50
CA ALA A 37 -40.19 21.41 24.53
C ALA A 37 -40.74 20.30 23.62
N PRO A 38 -41.94 20.46 23.01
CA PRO A 38 -42.49 19.49 22.08
C PRO A 38 -41.47 19.13 20.99
N LYS A 39 -41.29 17.83 20.75
CA LYS A 39 -40.37 17.30 19.73
C LYS A 39 -40.74 17.88 18.36
N ASP A 40 -39.95 18.82 17.85
CA ASP A 40 -40.08 19.38 16.50
C ASP A 40 -38.94 18.86 15.59
N PRO A 41 -39.24 18.02 14.58
CA PRO A 41 -38.27 17.59 13.57
C PRO A 41 -37.53 18.74 12.86
N GLY A 42 -38.13 19.94 12.81
CA GLY A 42 -37.51 21.16 12.28
C GLY A 42 -36.23 21.55 13.01
N HIS A 43 -36.11 21.26 14.31
CA HIS A 43 -34.90 21.54 15.09
C HIS A 43 -33.69 20.71 14.63
N VAL A 44 -33.91 19.44 14.27
CA VAL A 44 -32.86 18.55 13.76
C VAL A 44 -32.42 19.00 12.37
N VAL A 45 -33.36 19.47 11.53
CA VAL A 45 -33.08 19.99 10.18
C VAL A 45 -32.27 21.29 10.26
N SER A 46 -32.69 22.25 11.08
CA SER A 46 -31.96 23.52 11.25
C SER A 46 -30.57 23.31 11.85
N ALA A 47 -30.42 22.40 12.82
CA ALA A 47 -29.11 22.06 13.39
C ALA A 47 -28.19 21.39 12.35
N HIS A 48 -28.73 20.52 11.49
CA HIS A 48 -27.96 19.88 10.42
C HIS A 48 -27.52 20.88 9.34
N GLN A 49 -28.41 21.77 8.88
CA GLN A 49 -28.08 22.81 7.91
C GLN A 49 -26.98 23.74 8.44
N GLN A 50 -27.07 24.12 9.73
CA GLN A 50 -26.06 24.92 10.38
C GLN A 50 -24.69 24.20 10.48
N MET A 51 -24.69 22.89 10.75
CA MET A 51 -23.47 22.07 10.76
C MET A 51 -22.83 21.99 9.37
N MET A 52 -23.61 21.67 8.34
CA MET A 52 -23.11 21.54 6.96
C MET A 52 -22.54 22.85 6.44
N HIS A 53 -23.20 23.99 6.71
CA HIS A 53 -22.71 25.30 6.32
C HIS A 53 -21.34 25.63 6.95
N ARG A 54 -21.15 25.33 8.25
CA ARG A 54 -19.88 25.57 8.96
C ARG A 54 -18.76 24.66 8.47
N LEU A 55 -19.06 23.38 8.20
CA LEU A 55 -18.09 22.42 7.65
C LEU A 55 -17.65 22.81 6.23
N SER A 56 -18.57 23.27 5.37
CA SER A 56 -18.23 23.70 4.02
C SER A 56 -17.42 24.99 4.00
N THR A 57 -17.77 25.97 4.84
CA THR A 57 -17.06 27.27 4.91
C THR A 57 -15.69 27.18 5.55
N SER A 58 -15.48 26.28 6.52
CA SER A 58 -14.16 26.00 7.11
C SER A 58 -13.12 25.51 6.09
N SER A 59 -13.57 24.83 5.02
CA SER A 59 -12.68 24.34 3.96
C SER A 59 -12.22 25.40 2.95
N MET A 60 -12.91 26.55 2.88
CA MET A 60 -12.68 27.54 1.82
C MET A 60 -11.99 28.84 2.29
N VAL A 61 -12.07 29.22 3.57
CA VAL A 61 -11.41 30.43 4.10
C VAL A 61 -10.99 30.21 5.58
N PRO A 62 -9.70 30.26 5.95
CA PRO A 62 -9.22 29.90 7.30
C PRO A 62 -9.67 30.82 8.45
N THR A 63 -10.23 31.99 8.16
CA THR A 63 -10.46 33.05 9.16
C THR A 63 -11.90 33.23 9.61
N VAL A 64 -12.88 32.56 8.99
CA VAL A 64 -14.31 32.83 9.26
C VAL A 64 -14.98 31.76 10.15
N VAL A 65 -14.45 30.53 10.20
CA VAL A 65 -14.99 29.44 11.05
C VAL A 65 -13.85 28.63 11.65
N THR A 66 -13.77 28.65 12.98
CA THR A 66 -12.76 27.92 13.74
C THR A 66 -13.11 26.43 13.88
N ALA A 67 -12.09 25.58 14.06
CA ALA A 67 -12.28 24.16 14.34
C ALA A 67 -13.15 23.92 15.61
N SER A 68 -13.04 24.80 16.61
CA SER A 68 -13.89 24.80 17.80
C SER A 68 -15.36 25.02 17.48
N GLU A 69 -15.69 25.94 16.57
CA GLU A 69 -17.07 26.19 16.16
C GLU A 69 -17.68 25.02 15.36
N CYS A 70 -16.85 24.29 14.60
CA CYS A 70 -17.27 23.05 13.95
C CYS A 70 -17.59 21.95 14.97
N VAL A 71 -16.74 21.79 16.00
CA VAL A 71 -16.95 20.81 17.08
C VAL A 71 -18.20 21.14 17.90
N ASP A 72 -18.44 22.41 18.21
CA ASP A 72 -19.64 22.85 18.94
C ASP A 72 -20.93 22.60 18.13
N ALA A 73 -20.91 22.83 16.82
CA ALA A 73 -22.04 22.54 15.94
C ALA A 73 -22.34 21.03 15.83
N VAL A 74 -21.30 20.20 15.71
CA VAL A 74 -21.43 18.74 15.70
C VAL A 74 -21.96 18.24 17.05
N THR A 75 -21.44 18.75 18.17
CA THR A 75 -21.87 18.38 19.52
C THR A 75 -23.34 18.76 19.75
N ARG A 76 -23.75 19.94 19.29
CA ARG A 76 -25.14 20.41 19.37
C ARG A 76 -26.09 19.52 18.55
N PHE A 77 -25.72 19.16 17.33
CA PHE A 77 -26.51 18.23 16.51
C PHE A 77 -26.72 16.88 17.19
N HIS A 78 -25.65 16.27 17.71
CA HIS A 78 -25.73 14.97 18.39
C HIS A 78 -26.58 15.02 19.66
N ARG A 79 -26.51 16.12 20.44
CA ARG A 79 -27.36 16.30 21.63
C ARG A 79 -28.84 16.43 21.29
N ILE A 80 -29.17 17.24 20.27
CA ILE A 80 -30.56 17.41 19.80
C ILE A 80 -31.09 16.08 19.25
N ALA A 81 -30.28 15.34 18.50
CA ALA A 81 -30.65 14.02 17.98
C ALA A 81 -30.91 13.01 19.11
N ALA A 82 -30.07 13.00 20.15
CA ALA A 82 -30.21 12.11 21.31
C ALA A 82 -31.46 12.42 22.18
N GLU A 83 -31.80 13.70 22.38
CA GLU A 83 -33.03 14.09 23.09
C GLU A 83 -34.32 13.72 22.33
N HIS A 84 -34.19 13.44 21.03
CA HIS A 84 -35.27 12.96 20.18
C HIS A 84 -35.41 11.44 20.12
N ASP A 85 -34.69 10.66 20.95
CA ASP A 85 -34.76 9.19 20.97
C ASP A 85 -36.22 8.68 20.96
N GLY A 86 -36.53 7.90 19.92
CA GLY A 86 -37.88 7.39 19.61
C GLY A 86 -38.58 8.06 18.42
N ALA A 87 -38.10 9.19 17.90
CA ALA A 87 -38.57 9.72 16.62
C ALA A 87 -37.86 8.96 15.47
N PRO A 88 -38.60 8.52 14.42
CA PRO A 88 -37.96 7.89 13.26
C PRO A 88 -36.94 8.87 12.67
N MET A 89 -35.71 8.39 12.45
CA MET A 89 -34.64 9.19 11.87
C MET A 89 -35.15 9.85 10.58
N PRO A 90 -34.97 11.18 10.40
CA PRO A 90 -35.44 11.87 9.22
C PRO A 90 -34.93 11.20 7.94
N ALA A 91 -35.75 11.16 6.89
CA ALA A 91 -35.43 10.44 5.66
C ALA A 91 -34.07 10.85 5.05
N TRP A 92 -33.70 12.13 5.14
CA TRP A 92 -32.40 12.62 4.67
C TRP A 92 -31.21 12.04 5.47
N ALA A 93 -31.38 11.83 6.77
CA ALA A 93 -30.35 11.25 7.65
C ALA A 93 -30.21 9.75 7.39
N GLN A 94 -31.34 9.05 7.14
CA GLN A 94 -31.32 7.65 6.69
C GLN A 94 -30.60 7.50 5.35
N GLN A 95 -30.84 8.41 4.41
CA GLN A 95 -30.17 8.41 3.11
C GLN A 95 -28.66 8.66 3.25
N MET A 96 -28.24 9.58 4.14
CA MET A 96 -26.83 9.84 4.40
C MET A 96 -26.12 8.64 5.04
N VAL A 97 -26.76 7.98 6.01
CA VAL A 97 -26.22 6.76 6.65
C VAL A 97 -26.11 5.62 5.63
N GLN A 98 -27.11 5.44 4.75
CA GLN A 98 -27.01 4.46 3.66
C GLN A 98 -25.88 4.77 2.69
N GLN A 99 -25.72 6.04 2.30
CA GLN A 99 -24.64 6.45 1.40
C GLN A 99 -23.26 6.22 2.03
N GLN A 100 -23.12 6.49 3.32
CA GLN A 100 -21.88 6.24 4.06
C GLN A 100 -21.59 4.74 4.21
N GLN A 101 -22.61 3.90 4.42
CA GLN A 101 -22.42 2.44 4.48
C GLN A 101 -21.97 1.87 3.13
N GLN A 102 -22.50 2.39 2.02
CA GLN A 102 -22.08 1.99 0.67
C GLN A 102 -20.64 2.42 0.37
N SER A 103 -20.26 3.66 0.72
CA SER A 103 -18.89 4.12 0.50
C SER A 103 -17.88 3.32 1.34
N MET A 104 -18.24 2.95 2.57
CA MET A 104 -17.38 2.13 3.42
C MET A 104 -17.20 0.71 2.87
N HIS A 105 -18.25 0.09 2.33
CA HIS A 105 -18.14 -1.22 1.67
C HIS A 105 -17.19 -1.17 0.46
N GLN A 106 -17.32 -0.13 -0.36
CA GLN A 106 -16.44 0.03 -1.53
C GLN A 106 -14.99 0.30 -1.11
N PHE A 107 -14.77 1.11 -0.08
CA PHE A 107 -13.44 1.34 0.48
C PHE A 107 -12.81 0.04 1.01
N GLN A 108 -13.58 -0.78 1.73
CA GLN A 108 -13.10 -2.07 2.25
C GLN A 108 -12.71 -3.03 1.12
N GLN A 109 -13.51 -3.11 0.05
CA GLN A 109 -13.16 -3.93 -1.12
C GLN A 109 -11.88 -3.45 -1.80
N ASN A 110 -11.75 -2.14 -2.03
CA ASN A 110 -10.54 -1.56 -2.64
C ASN A 110 -9.30 -1.81 -1.78
N MET A 111 -9.43 -1.73 -0.44
CA MET A 111 -8.31 -1.97 0.47
C MET A 111 -7.87 -3.45 0.45
N VAL A 112 -8.81 -4.40 0.48
CA VAL A 112 -8.49 -5.83 0.39
C VAL A 112 -7.80 -6.14 -0.94
N GLN A 113 -8.28 -5.58 -2.04
CA GLN A 113 -7.68 -5.79 -3.36
C GLN A 113 -6.28 -5.19 -3.44
N GLN A 114 -6.08 -3.98 -2.92
CA GLN A 114 -4.76 -3.34 -2.88
C GLN A 114 -3.78 -4.12 -1.99
N GLN A 115 -4.23 -4.59 -0.82
CA GLN A 115 -3.40 -5.40 0.08
C GLN A 115 -2.99 -6.72 -0.58
N GLN A 116 -3.91 -7.37 -1.29
CA GLN A 116 -3.63 -8.64 -1.96
C GLN A 116 -2.60 -8.47 -3.10
N GLN A 117 -2.71 -7.41 -3.89
CA GLN A 117 -1.72 -7.09 -4.92
C GLN A 117 -0.34 -6.75 -4.32
N SER A 118 -0.32 -5.94 -3.26
CA SER A 118 0.93 -5.59 -2.58
C SER A 118 1.63 -6.82 -2.00
N MET A 119 0.86 -7.74 -1.41
CA MET A 119 1.41 -8.99 -0.86
C MET A 119 2.02 -9.89 -1.93
N GLN A 120 1.38 -10.01 -3.10
CA GLN A 120 1.92 -10.77 -4.23
C GLN A 120 3.24 -10.18 -4.74
N GLN A 121 3.30 -8.86 -4.90
CA GLN A 121 4.53 -8.17 -5.33
C GLN A 121 5.65 -8.33 -4.30
N PHE A 122 5.33 -8.24 -3.00
CA PHE A 122 6.29 -8.46 -1.94
C PHE A 122 6.87 -9.88 -1.97
N GLN A 123 6.02 -10.89 -2.15
CA GLN A 123 6.45 -12.29 -2.25
C GLN A 123 7.35 -12.51 -3.48
N GLN A 124 7.01 -11.93 -4.63
CA GLN A 124 7.84 -12.00 -5.84
C GLN A 124 9.20 -11.33 -5.63
N ASN A 125 9.22 -10.15 -5.02
CA ASN A 125 10.46 -9.40 -4.77
C ASN A 125 11.38 -10.16 -3.78
N LEU A 126 10.82 -10.71 -2.69
CA LEU A 126 11.59 -11.55 -1.77
C LEU A 126 12.17 -12.79 -2.46
N THR A 127 11.38 -13.44 -3.31
CA THR A 127 11.84 -14.64 -4.04
C THR A 127 13.00 -14.28 -4.98
N ALA A 128 12.88 -13.18 -5.72
CA ALA A 128 13.95 -12.70 -6.60
C ALA A 128 15.23 -12.36 -5.82
N GLN A 129 15.12 -11.66 -4.67
CA GLN A 129 16.28 -11.35 -3.82
C GLN A 129 16.96 -12.61 -3.29
N MET A 130 16.20 -13.61 -2.85
CA MET A 130 16.76 -14.86 -2.36
C MET A 130 17.47 -15.64 -3.46
N THR A 131 16.88 -15.71 -4.66
CA THR A 131 17.53 -16.33 -5.82
C THR A 131 18.83 -15.61 -6.16
N GLN A 132 18.83 -14.28 -6.20
CA GLN A 132 20.03 -13.49 -6.47
C GLN A 132 21.12 -13.74 -5.41
N LEU A 133 20.75 -13.74 -4.13
CA LEU A 133 21.68 -14.02 -3.03
C LEU A 133 22.32 -15.41 -3.18
N GLN A 134 21.50 -16.44 -3.44
CA GLN A 134 22.00 -17.80 -3.68
C GLN A 134 22.97 -17.86 -4.85
N GLN A 135 22.65 -17.20 -5.96
CA GLN A 135 23.54 -17.12 -7.13
C GLN A 135 24.85 -16.42 -6.77
N THR A 136 24.81 -15.29 -6.06
CA THR A 136 26.02 -14.57 -5.62
C THR A 136 26.88 -15.44 -4.71
N THR A 137 26.28 -16.13 -3.73
CA THR A 137 27.00 -17.03 -2.83
C THR A 137 27.67 -18.18 -3.58
N ALA A 138 26.97 -18.81 -4.53
CA ALA A 138 27.52 -19.89 -5.34
C ALA A 138 28.67 -19.40 -6.24
N LYS A 139 28.53 -18.22 -6.88
CA LYS A 139 29.62 -17.61 -7.66
C LYS A 139 30.83 -17.28 -6.80
N PHE A 140 30.62 -16.76 -5.59
CA PHE A 140 31.71 -16.47 -4.66
C PHE A 140 32.44 -17.75 -4.23
N TYR A 141 31.70 -18.82 -3.93
CA TYR A 141 32.29 -20.12 -3.63
C TYR A 141 33.11 -20.65 -4.82
N ASN A 142 32.54 -20.60 -6.02
CA ASN A 142 33.23 -21.04 -7.23
C ASN A 142 34.50 -20.22 -7.51
N ALA A 143 34.49 -18.92 -7.19
CA ALA A 143 35.68 -18.08 -7.32
C ALA A 143 36.82 -18.48 -6.38
N MET A 144 36.60 -19.32 -5.37
CA MET A 144 37.63 -19.81 -4.47
C MET A 144 38.21 -21.18 -4.90
N ILE A 145 37.63 -21.82 -5.91
CA ILE A 145 38.11 -23.10 -6.43
C ILE A 145 39.53 -22.95 -6.97
N CYS A 146 40.42 -23.86 -6.54
CA CYS A 146 41.85 -23.82 -6.87
C CYS A 146 42.39 -25.20 -7.32
N SER A 147 41.64 -26.28 -7.13
CA SER A 147 41.99 -27.65 -7.52
C SER A 147 40.97 -28.23 -8.48
N LEU A 148 41.44 -29.11 -9.38
CA LEU A 148 40.60 -29.84 -10.35
C LEU A 148 39.48 -30.65 -9.66
N ARG A 149 39.75 -31.15 -8.45
CA ARG A 149 38.80 -31.97 -7.69
C ARG A 149 37.85 -31.15 -6.80
N ASP A 150 38.01 -29.83 -6.74
CA ASP A 150 37.09 -29.01 -5.96
C ASP A 150 35.71 -29.02 -6.62
N ASN A 151 34.68 -29.07 -5.78
CA ASN A 151 33.31 -29.10 -6.23
C ASN A 151 32.89 -27.75 -6.81
N VAL A 152 32.19 -27.76 -7.93
CA VAL A 152 31.56 -26.56 -8.50
C VAL A 152 30.14 -26.45 -7.95
N MET A 153 29.83 -25.36 -7.26
CA MET A 153 28.48 -25.09 -6.79
C MET A 153 27.55 -24.76 -7.96
N ARG A 154 26.37 -25.37 -7.90
CA ARG A 154 25.27 -25.11 -8.84
C ARG A 154 24.76 -23.70 -8.66
N ILE A 155 24.44 -23.07 -9.79
CA ILE A 155 23.82 -21.76 -9.85
C ILE A 155 22.47 -21.96 -10.54
N SER A 156 21.38 -21.56 -9.89
CA SER A 156 20.06 -21.53 -10.50
C SER A 156 20.00 -20.48 -11.60
N ASN A 157 19.15 -20.66 -12.62
CA ASN A 157 18.93 -19.63 -13.63
C ASN A 157 18.15 -18.42 -13.06
N GLN A 158 17.83 -17.44 -13.91
CA GLN A 158 17.11 -16.22 -13.52
C GLN A 158 15.72 -16.49 -12.90
N ASP A 159 15.10 -17.62 -13.26
CA ASP A 159 13.80 -18.06 -12.74
C ASP A 159 13.90 -18.87 -11.44
N GLY A 160 15.11 -19.04 -10.89
CA GLY A 160 15.36 -19.86 -9.71
C GLY A 160 15.33 -21.37 -9.98
N ILE A 161 15.33 -21.79 -11.25
CA ILE A 161 15.34 -23.20 -11.65
C ILE A 161 16.77 -23.75 -11.53
N ASN A 162 16.89 -24.95 -10.96
CA ASN A 162 18.17 -25.65 -10.85
C ASN A 162 18.68 -26.14 -12.21
N PRO A 163 20.02 -26.19 -12.43
CA PRO A 163 20.57 -26.67 -13.69
C PRO A 163 20.25 -28.15 -13.94
N PRO A 164 20.25 -28.56 -15.22
CA PRO A 164 19.99 -29.95 -15.60
C PRO A 164 21.05 -30.90 -15.02
N PRO A 165 20.76 -32.22 -14.97
CA PRO A 165 21.65 -33.22 -14.36
C PRO A 165 23.06 -33.32 -14.98
N VAL A 166 23.27 -32.76 -16.18
CA VAL A 166 24.57 -32.68 -16.85
C VAL A 166 25.52 -31.64 -16.26
N PHE A 167 25.11 -30.93 -15.20
CA PHE A 167 25.95 -29.95 -14.52
C PHE A 167 27.23 -30.60 -13.95
N PRO A 168 28.41 -30.00 -14.18
CA PRO A 168 29.68 -30.56 -13.71
C PRO A 168 29.77 -30.55 -12.18
N GLY A 169 30.13 -31.69 -11.58
CA GLY A 169 30.29 -31.78 -10.13
C GLY A 169 31.57 -31.10 -9.64
N THR A 170 32.62 -31.13 -10.46
CA THR A 170 33.95 -30.62 -10.16
C THR A 170 34.51 -29.74 -11.28
N LEU A 171 35.62 -29.05 -11.03
CA LEU A 171 36.34 -28.29 -12.06
C LEU A 171 36.85 -29.20 -13.18
N GLU A 172 37.33 -30.40 -12.85
CA GLU A 172 37.73 -31.42 -13.82
C GLU A 172 36.58 -31.83 -14.75
N ASP A 173 35.37 -32.01 -14.20
CA ASP A 173 34.17 -32.32 -15.00
C ASP A 173 33.81 -31.19 -15.96
N LEU A 174 33.98 -29.93 -15.53
CA LEU A 174 33.72 -28.75 -16.36
C LEU A 174 34.71 -28.67 -17.52
N ILE A 175 36.00 -28.85 -17.24
CA ILE A 175 37.06 -28.83 -18.26
C ILE A 175 36.85 -29.95 -19.27
N ASN A 176 36.41 -31.13 -18.83
CA ASN A 176 36.15 -32.28 -19.68
C ASN A 176 34.72 -32.35 -20.25
N LEU A 177 33.89 -31.32 -20.03
CA LEU A 177 32.48 -31.33 -20.39
C LEU A 177 32.29 -31.49 -21.90
N SER A 178 31.50 -32.46 -22.35
CA SER A 178 31.26 -32.67 -23.78
C SER A 178 30.61 -31.44 -24.44
N GLY A 179 30.84 -31.23 -25.73
CA GLY A 179 30.25 -30.08 -26.44
C GLY A 179 28.73 -30.04 -26.38
N ARG A 180 28.06 -31.19 -26.44
CA ARG A 180 26.61 -31.28 -26.26
C ARG A 180 26.16 -30.82 -24.88
N ASN A 181 26.84 -31.26 -23.83
CA ASN A 181 26.50 -30.89 -22.45
C ASN A 181 26.81 -29.42 -22.16
N CYS A 182 27.93 -28.91 -22.69
CA CYS A 182 28.29 -27.50 -22.59
C CYS A 182 27.24 -26.61 -23.26
N ASN A 183 26.81 -26.94 -24.48
CA ASN A 183 25.74 -26.21 -25.17
C ASN A 183 24.42 -26.26 -24.40
N THR A 184 24.10 -27.42 -23.81
CA THR A 184 22.90 -27.57 -22.97
C THR A 184 22.91 -26.61 -21.78
N LEU A 185 24.06 -26.48 -21.10
CA LEU A 185 24.20 -25.57 -19.96
C LEU A 185 24.23 -24.10 -20.39
N LEU A 186 24.91 -23.75 -21.48
CA LEU A 186 24.89 -22.38 -22.01
C LEU A 186 23.47 -21.94 -22.36
N THR A 187 22.73 -22.77 -23.09
CA THR A 187 21.32 -22.50 -23.40
C THR A 187 20.46 -22.40 -22.14
N PHE A 188 20.68 -23.27 -21.16
CA PHE A 188 19.97 -23.20 -19.87
C PHE A 188 20.20 -21.86 -19.15
N TYR A 189 21.40 -21.30 -19.23
CA TYR A 189 21.75 -20.01 -18.63
C TYR A 189 21.47 -18.80 -19.52
N GLY A 190 20.94 -19.00 -20.73
CA GLY A 190 20.68 -17.92 -21.69
C GLY A 190 21.95 -17.32 -22.30
N LEU A 191 23.04 -18.07 -22.34
CA LEU A 191 24.32 -17.69 -22.94
C LEU A 191 24.38 -18.11 -24.41
N GLU A 192 25.23 -17.43 -25.19
CA GLU A 192 25.38 -17.71 -26.61
C GLU A 192 26.08 -19.06 -26.83
N VAL A 193 25.65 -19.79 -27.85
CA VAL A 193 26.32 -21.03 -28.27
C VAL A 193 27.13 -20.72 -29.53
N GLY A 194 28.30 -20.13 -29.34
CA GLY A 194 29.23 -19.74 -30.41
C GLY A 194 30.63 -20.36 -30.25
N GLY A 195 31.53 -20.16 -31.21
CA GLY A 195 32.96 -20.47 -31.08
C GLY A 195 33.38 -21.94 -30.98
N THR A 196 34.58 -22.14 -30.48
CA THR A 196 35.21 -23.43 -30.18
C THR A 196 34.64 -24.03 -28.88
N LEU A 197 34.89 -25.32 -28.66
CA LEU A 197 34.47 -25.98 -27.41
C LEU A 197 35.15 -25.36 -26.17
N ASN A 198 36.41 -24.96 -26.31
CA ASN A 198 37.19 -24.37 -25.23
C ASN A 198 36.65 -22.98 -24.86
N GLU A 199 36.35 -22.12 -25.84
CA GLU A 199 35.71 -20.82 -25.59
C GLU A 199 34.38 -20.96 -24.87
N ARG A 200 33.53 -21.92 -25.28
CA ARG A 200 32.24 -22.18 -24.63
C ARG A 200 32.36 -22.66 -23.18
N ARG A 201 33.33 -23.55 -22.91
CA ARG A 201 33.61 -24.02 -21.55
C ARG A 201 34.14 -22.89 -20.67
N LEU A 202 34.99 -22.02 -21.22
CA LEU A 202 35.49 -20.83 -20.53
C LEU A 202 34.34 -19.87 -20.23
N GLU A 203 33.49 -19.55 -21.21
CA GLU A 203 32.32 -18.69 -21.02
C GLU A 203 31.37 -19.22 -19.94
N LEU A 204 31.06 -20.53 -20.00
CA LEU A 204 30.29 -21.19 -18.96
C LEU A 204 30.98 -21.07 -17.59
N GLY A 205 32.29 -21.29 -17.52
CA GLY A 205 33.07 -21.18 -16.31
C GLY A 205 33.03 -19.79 -15.67
N LEU A 206 33.25 -18.76 -16.50
CA LEU A 206 33.19 -17.36 -16.08
C LEU A 206 31.80 -16.99 -15.57
N TYR A 207 30.75 -17.44 -16.25
CA TYR A 207 29.38 -17.26 -15.78
C TYR A 207 29.17 -17.88 -14.39
N LEU A 208 29.70 -19.08 -14.18
CA LEU A 208 29.64 -19.79 -12.90
C LEU A 208 30.50 -19.15 -11.80
N GLY A 209 31.29 -18.12 -12.11
CA GLY A 209 32.15 -17.41 -11.16
C GLY A 209 33.54 -18.01 -10.99
N LEU A 210 33.95 -18.96 -11.84
CA LEU A 210 35.32 -19.48 -11.85
C LEU A 210 36.29 -18.43 -12.40
N ARG A 211 37.52 -18.42 -11.88
CA ARG A 211 38.59 -17.55 -12.40
C ARG A 211 39.11 -18.11 -13.71
N GLU A 212 39.50 -17.24 -14.64
CA GLU A 212 40.16 -17.64 -15.89
C GLU A 212 41.40 -18.51 -15.65
N THR A 213 42.17 -18.22 -14.59
CA THR A 213 43.35 -19.00 -14.20
C THR A 213 43.03 -20.45 -13.82
N ALA A 214 41.79 -20.77 -13.46
CA ALA A 214 41.38 -22.14 -13.12
C ALA A 214 41.39 -23.06 -14.35
N PHE A 215 41.34 -22.49 -15.56
CA PHE A 215 41.35 -23.23 -16.82
C PHE A 215 42.77 -23.50 -17.34
N GLY A 216 43.80 -22.84 -16.77
CA GLY A 216 45.21 -23.03 -17.12
C GLY A 216 45.54 -22.75 -18.59
N SER A 217 46.76 -23.09 -19.02
CA SER A 217 47.21 -23.02 -20.42
C SER A 217 46.41 -23.91 -21.37
N SER A 218 45.64 -24.86 -20.83
CA SER A 218 44.86 -25.90 -21.52
C SER A 218 43.82 -25.38 -22.52
N PHE A 219 43.55 -24.07 -22.53
CA PHE A 219 42.59 -23.42 -23.43
C PHE A 219 43.27 -22.58 -24.52
N TYR A 220 44.59 -22.42 -24.48
CA TYR A 220 45.38 -21.62 -25.43
C TYR A 220 46.23 -22.46 -26.39
N GLU A 221 46.09 -23.79 -26.36
CA GLU A 221 46.62 -24.73 -27.38
C GLU A 221 45.50 -25.22 -28.31
#